data_AF-A0A926D806-F1
#
_entry.id   AF-A0A926D806-F1
#
_cell.length_a   1.000
_cell.length_b   1.000
_cell.length_c   1.000
_cell.angle_alpha   90.00
_cell.angle_beta   90.00
_cell.angle_gamma   90.00
#
_symmetry.space_group_name_H-M   'P 1'
#
loop_
_entity.id
_entity.type
_entity.pdbx_description
1 polymer ?
#
loop_
_entity_poly.entity_id
_entity_poly.type
_entity_poly.pdbx_seq_one_letter_code
_entity_poly.pdbx_strand_id
1 'polypeptide(L)'
;MAKKQTEGLKKRDSLANRIEFRQGKFTLPTVKAKPAEKPLADLAVKGTKPSGYRPSQEQKDLESWLKGAGAKTPNYHSQYEDDLEALYAAVMERPDFQYDYQSDPLYQSSKDQYLQAGQRAMLDTMGNASALTGGYGSSYASTVGSQAYQNYLGQMQNLLPSLYDRAYTRYTDAGKALSEKLSTVQKLENADYARYRDQVADYYDDLNFYYKQYKDLSDREYQQYLDNIDLWIKNRDYYYKKEQNAQKLAYQKAKDKKNYDYKKQKDERDYLLRLQKSK
;
A
#
# COMPACT_ATOMS: atom_id res chain seq x y z
N MET A 1 11.84 -40.37 8.77
CA MET A 1 10.57 -39.59 8.70
C MET A 1 10.72 -38.15 9.25
N ALA A 2 11.85 -37.46 9.03
CA ALA A 2 12.11 -36.16 9.66
C ALA A 2 12.57 -35.06 8.67
N LYS A 3 12.03 -35.06 7.43
CA LYS A 3 12.34 -34.03 6.42
C LYS A 3 11.11 -33.30 5.85
N LYS A 4 9.89 -33.63 6.29
CA LYS A 4 8.65 -32.99 5.80
C LYS A 4 8.04 -31.94 6.74
N GLN A 5 8.64 -31.66 7.90
CA GLN A 5 8.12 -30.66 8.85
C GLN A 5 8.83 -29.29 8.79
N THR A 6 9.94 -29.16 8.07
CA THR A 6 10.71 -27.90 8.01
C THR A 6 10.31 -26.96 6.88
N GLU A 7 9.53 -27.40 5.88
CA GLU A 7 9.00 -26.51 4.82
C GLU A 7 7.73 -25.77 5.24
N GLY A 8 7.03 -26.24 6.29
CA GLY A 8 5.86 -25.57 6.86
C GLY A 8 6.17 -24.34 7.72
N LEU A 9 7.43 -24.17 8.15
CA LEU A 9 7.85 -23.04 8.98
C LEU A 9 8.40 -21.86 8.18
N LYS A 10 8.99 -22.09 6.99
CA LYS A 10 9.47 -21.00 6.12
C LYS A 10 8.36 -20.21 5.42
N LYS A 11 7.15 -20.77 5.30
CA LYS A 11 5.96 -20.06 4.77
C LYS A 11 5.27 -19.16 5.82
N ARG A 12 5.68 -19.20 7.09
CA ARG A 12 5.16 -18.29 8.13
C ARG A 12 5.95 -16.99 8.23
N ASP A 13 7.22 -17.00 7.82
CA ASP A 13 8.05 -15.78 7.81
C ASP A 13 7.70 -14.84 6.64
N SER A 14 7.11 -15.34 5.54
CA SER A 14 6.58 -14.48 4.46
C SER A 14 5.26 -13.79 4.84
N LEU A 15 4.56 -14.28 5.87
CA LEU A 15 3.39 -13.59 6.43
C LEU A 15 3.80 -12.42 7.33
N ALA A 16 4.97 -12.47 7.95
CA ALA A 16 5.48 -11.37 8.76
C ALA A 16 5.78 -10.13 7.90
N ASN A 17 6.40 -10.30 6.73
CA ASN A 17 6.57 -9.19 5.77
C ASN A 17 5.28 -8.79 5.03
N ARG A 18 4.28 -9.69 4.90
CA ARG A 18 2.94 -9.38 4.33
C ARG A 18 2.05 -8.55 5.26
N ILE A 19 2.36 -8.45 6.55
CA ILE A 19 1.62 -7.64 7.52
C ILE A 19 2.22 -6.23 7.66
N GLU A 20 3.49 -6.02 7.32
CA GLU A 20 4.14 -4.71 7.49
C GLU A 20 3.52 -3.61 6.59
N PHE A 21 2.95 -3.95 5.44
CA PHE A 21 2.21 -2.98 4.62
C PHE A 21 0.75 -2.77 5.03
N ARG A 22 0.17 -3.72 5.78
CA ARG A 22 -1.18 -3.58 6.35
C ARG A 22 -1.18 -2.96 7.75
N GLN A 23 -0.03 -2.97 8.42
CA GLN A 23 0.20 -2.36 9.74
C GLN A 23 1.23 -1.22 9.70
N GLY A 24 1.61 -0.75 8.52
CA GLY A 24 2.21 0.55 8.33
C GLY A 24 1.21 1.64 8.69
N LYS A 25 0.85 1.74 9.97
CA LYS A 25 0.55 3.02 10.58
C LYS A 25 1.80 3.85 10.31
N PHE A 26 1.81 4.56 9.19
CA PHE A 26 2.62 5.75 9.02
C PHE A 26 2.08 6.71 10.08
N THR A 27 2.54 6.53 11.32
CA THR A 27 2.07 7.33 12.43
C THR A 27 2.61 8.71 12.17
N LEU A 28 1.70 9.55 11.66
CA LEU A 28 1.90 10.95 11.39
C LEU A 28 2.55 11.59 12.64
N PRO A 29 3.57 12.44 12.48
CA PRO A 29 4.00 13.27 13.59
C PRO A 29 2.76 14.03 14.06
N THR A 30 2.42 13.88 15.34
CA THR A 30 1.32 14.64 15.93
C THR A 30 1.76 16.09 15.91
N VAL A 31 1.17 16.89 15.03
CA VAL A 31 1.35 18.34 15.00
C VAL A 31 0.70 18.90 16.27
N LYS A 32 1.43 18.83 17.39
CA LYS A 32 1.08 19.57 18.59
C LYS A 32 1.57 20.98 18.34
N ALA A 33 0.67 21.85 17.89
CA ALA A 33 0.90 23.28 17.87
C ALA A 33 1.27 23.72 19.31
N LYS A 34 2.56 23.80 19.59
CA LYS A 34 3.04 24.36 20.84
C LYS A 34 2.98 25.88 20.65
N PRO A 35 2.25 26.62 21.49
CA PRO A 35 2.19 28.06 21.37
C PRO A 35 3.62 28.61 21.42
N ALA A 36 3.90 29.60 20.57
CA ALA A 36 5.17 30.29 20.49
C ALA A 36 5.79 30.51 21.88
N GLU A 37 6.82 29.73 22.23
CA GLU A 37 7.54 29.88 23.50
C GLU A 37 8.48 31.09 23.40
N LYS A 38 7.88 32.28 23.48
CA LYS A 38 8.19 33.38 24.40
C LYS A 38 7.44 34.63 23.92
N PRO A 39 6.65 35.28 24.79
CA PRO A 39 5.95 36.49 24.42
C PRO A 39 6.94 37.58 24.00
N LEU A 40 6.55 38.31 22.94
CA LEU A 40 7.20 39.47 22.32
C LEU A 40 7.78 40.51 23.30
N ALA A 41 7.35 40.48 24.57
CA ALA A 41 7.72 41.41 25.61
C ALA A 41 9.16 41.25 26.15
N ASP A 42 9.74 40.05 26.14
CA ASP A 42 11.07 39.82 26.77
C ASP A 42 12.25 40.33 25.91
N LEU A 43 12.09 40.41 24.58
CA LEU A 43 13.09 40.99 23.68
C LEU A 43 13.14 42.53 23.73
N ALA A 44 12.10 43.16 24.30
CA ALA A 44 11.93 44.61 24.31
C ALA A 44 12.75 45.32 25.41
N VAL A 45 13.35 44.59 26.36
CA VAL A 45 13.84 45.23 27.61
C VAL A 45 15.31 45.66 27.56
N LYS A 46 16.19 45.08 26.73
CA LYS A 46 17.65 45.40 26.77
C LYS A 46 18.44 45.35 25.45
N GLY A 47 17.82 45.59 24.28
CA GLY A 47 18.58 45.84 23.04
C GLY A 47 19.45 44.67 22.55
N THR A 48 19.19 43.44 22.99
CA THR A 48 19.91 42.25 22.52
C THR A 48 19.40 41.86 21.14
N LYS A 49 20.31 41.87 20.15
CA LYS A 49 20.02 41.43 18.77
C LYS A 49 19.47 40.00 18.80
N PRO A 50 18.37 39.70 18.09
CA PRO A 50 17.90 38.32 17.94
C PRO A 50 19.05 37.42 17.45
N SER A 51 19.25 36.28 18.11
CA SER A 51 20.17 35.25 17.63
C SER A 51 19.75 34.78 16.24
N GLY A 52 20.67 34.24 15.44
CA GLY A 52 20.39 33.74 14.08
C GLY A 52 19.14 32.86 13.99
N TYR A 53 18.57 32.71 12.79
CA TYR A 53 17.42 31.84 12.56
C TYR A 53 17.64 30.44 13.14
N ARG A 54 16.68 29.96 13.93
CA ARG A 54 16.68 28.62 14.50
C ARG A 54 15.33 27.97 14.22
N PRO A 55 15.27 26.95 13.34
CA PRO A 55 14.02 26.27 13.05
C PRO A 55 13.50 25.58 14.31
N SER A 56 12.17 25.57 14.46
CA SER A 56 11.50 24.90 15.57
C SER A 56 11.74 23.39 15.55
N GLN A 57 11.39 22.73 16.66
CA GLN A 57 11.39 21.27 16.70
C GLN A 57 10.39 20.68 15.69
N GLU A 58 9.25 21.33 15.50
CA GLU A 58 8.22 20.91 14.55
C GLU A 58 8.73 20.94 13.10
N GLN A 59 9.43 22.01 12.72
CA GLN A 59 10.05 22.09 11.39
C GLN A 59 11.08 20.96 11.18
N LYS A 60 11.92 20.69 12.19
CA LYS A 60 12.95 19.64 12.11
C LYS A 60 12.34 18.24 12.05
N ASP A 61 11.27 18.00 12.81
CA ASP A 61 10.58 16.72 12.84
C ASP A 61 9.92 16.45 11.48
N LEU A 62 9.28 17.47 10.88
CA LEU A 62 8.72 17.39 9.52
C LEU A 62 9.82 17.18 8.46
N GLU A 63 10.95 17.89 8.55
CA GLU A 63 12.08 17.72 7.64
C GLU A 63 12.64 16.28 7.69
N SER A 64 12.83 15.75 8.91
CA SER A 64 13.32 14.39 9.11
C SER A 64 12.32 13.35 8.59
N TRP A 65 11.03 13.57 8.83
CA TRP A 65 9.98 12.69 8.32
C TRP A 65 9.94 12.71 6.78
N LEU A 66 10.00 13.88 6.14
CA LEU A 66 9.99 14.02 4.68
C LEU A 66 11.20 13.33 4.04
N LYS A 67 12.38 13.46 4.64
CA LYS A 67 13.60 12.74 4.20
C LYS A 67 13.43 11.22 4.31
N GLY A 68 12.86 10.73 5.41
CA GLY A 68 12.61 9.31 5.62
C GLY A 68 11.51 8.74 4.70
N ALA A 69 10.46 9.52 4.45
CA ALA A 69 9.38 9.17 3.53
C ALA A 69 9.92 9.10 2.10
N GLY A 70 10.62 10.13 1.61
CA GLY A 70 11.16 10.12 0.24
C GLY A 70 12.04 8.91 -0.13
N ALA A 71 12.64 8.24 0.85
CA ALA A 71 13.43 7.02 0.66
C ALA A 71 12.61 5.71 0.60
N LYS A 72 11.33 5.73 0.96
CA LYS A 72 10.44 4.55 1.02
C LYS A 72 9.39 4.63 -0.08
N THR A 73 9.76 4.30 -1.31
CA THR A 73 8.78 4.10 -2.38
C THR A 73 8.05 2.78 -2.16
N PRO A 74 6.69 2.75 -2.20
CA PRO A 74 5.97 1.49 -2.21
C PRO A 74 6.38 0.67 -3.43
N ASN A 75 6.62 -0.63 -3.23
CA ASN A 75 6.87 -1.57 -4.31
C ASN A 75 5.69 -2.52 -4.42
N TYR A 76 5.31 -2.87 -5.65
CA TYR A 76 4.27 -3.86 -5.88
C TYR A 76 4.85 -5.27 -5.77
N HIS A 77 4.12 -6.16 -5.11
CA HIS A 77 4.36 -7.58 -5.15
C HIS A 77 3.03 -8.30 -5.25
N SER A 78 2.85 -9.05 -6.34
CA SER A 78 1.64 -9.82 -6.56
C SER A 78 1.57 -10.99 -5.59
N GLN A 79 0.42 -11.16 -4.94
CA GLN A 79 0.14 -12.35 -4.14
C GLN A 79 -0.37 -13.54 -4.98
N TYR A 80 -0.62 -13.30 -6.27
CA TYR A 80 -1.19 -14.27 -7.20
C TYR A 80 -0.20 -14.70 -8.28
N GLU A 81 1.05 -14.20 -8.27
CA GLU A 81 2.08 -14.49 -9.27
C GLU A 81 2.29 -15.99 -9.46
N ASP A 82 2.57 -16.73 -8.39
CA ASP A 82 2.75 -18.19 -8.42
C ASP A 82 1.48 -18.92 -8.94
N ASP A 83 0.30 -18.48 -8.50
CA ASP A 83 -0.98 -19.08 -8.90
C ASP A 83 -1.27 -18.81 -10.38
N LEU A 84 -0.96 -17.61 -10.86
CA LEU A 84 -1.10 -17.21 -12.26
C LEU A 84 -0.16 -18.02 -13.14
N GLU A 85 1.11 -18.13 -12.77
CA GLU A 85 2.10 -18.92 -13.51
C GLU A 85 1.66 -20.38 -13.61
N ALA A 86 1.28 -20.98 -12.47
CA ALA A 86 0.82 -22.37 -12.43
C ALA A 86 -0.46 -22.60 -13.25
N LEU A 87 -1.44 -21.68 -13.19
CA LEU A 87 -2.67 -21.78 -13.97
C LEU A 87 -2.43 -21.56 -15.47
N TYR A 88 -1.54 -20.64 -15.82
CA TYR A 88 -1.19 -20.38 -17.21
C TYR A 88 -0.50 -21.60 -17.82
N ALA A 89 0.47 -22.19 -17.11
CA ALA A 89 1.12 -23.43 -17.51
C ALA A 89 0.10 -24.57 -17.64
N ALA A 90 -0.79 -24.74 -16.66
CA ALA A 90 -1.81 -25.79 -16.71
C ALA A 90 -2.78 -25.65 -17.91
N VAL A 91 -3.07 -24.42 -18.35
CA VAL A 91 -3.91 -24.17 -19.54
C VAL A 91 -3.13 -24.42 -20.82
N MET A 92 -1.88 -23.95 -20.91
CA MET A 92 -1.05 -24.02 -22.12
C MET A 92 -0.45 -25.41 -22.37
N GLU A 93 -0.06 -26.11 -21.31
CA GLU A 93 0.55 -27.44 -21.36
C GLU A 93 -0.50 -28.55 -21.21
N ARG A 94 -1.78 -28.21 -21.39
CA ARG A 94 -2.86 -29.17 -21.23
C ARG A 94 -2.75 -30.26 -22.30
N PRO A 95 -2.63 -31.55 -21.92
CA PRO A 95 -2.47 -32.62 -22.88
C PRO A 95 -3.73 -32.78 -23.73
N ASP A 96 -3.57 -33.15 -24.99
CA ASP A 96 -4.68 -33.45 -25.88
C ASP A 96 -5.59 -34.55 -25.31
N PHE A 97 -6.85 -34.52 -25.72
CA PHE A 97 -7.81 -35.55 -25.31
C PHE A 97 -7.37 -36.92 -25.83
N GLN A 98 -7.28 -37.88 -24.92
CA GLN A 98 -7.02 -39.28 -25.21
C GLN A 98 -8.01 -40.13 -24.43
N TYR A 99 -8.58 -41.15 -25.08
CA TYR A 99 -9.50 -42.08 -24.45
C TYR A 99 -9.11 -43.52 -24.76
N ASP A 100 -8.77 -44.27 -23.72
CA ASP A 100 -8.51 -45.70 -23.79
C ASP A 100 -9.63 -46.47 -23.08
N TYR A 101 -10.53 -47.05 -23.88
CA TYR A 101 -11.65 -47.85 -23.39
C TYR A 101 -11.21 -49.13 -22.69
N GLN A 102 -10.01 -49.67 -22.97
CA GLN A 102 -9.51 -50.88 -22.31
C GLN A 102 -9.11 -50.58 -20.87
N SER A 103 -8.67 -49.35 -20.60
CA SER A 103 -8.37 -48.89 -19.24
C SER A 103 -9.60 -48.40 -18.47
N ASP A 104 -10.73 -48.15 -19.14
CA ASP A 104 -11.94 -47.59 -18.52
C ASP A 104 -12.64 -48.63 -17.62
N PRO A 105 -12.70 -48.40 -16.29
CA PRO A 105 -13.35 -49.33 -15.36
C PRO A 105 -14.84 -49.53 -15.65
N LEU A 106 -15.54 -48.49 -16.17
CA LEU A 106 -16.95 -48.60 -16.55
C LEU A 106 -17.10 -49.57 -17.73
N TYR A 107 -16.25 -49.44 -18.74
CA TYR A 107 -16.24 -50.38 -19.87
C TYR A 107 -15.96 -51.82 -19.43
N GLN A 108 -14.94 -52.04 -18.59
CA GLN A 108 -14.61 -53.39 -18.10
C GLN A 108 -15.76 -54.01 -17.30
N SER A 109 -16.33 -53.25 -16.36
CA SER A 109 -17.46 -53.75 -15.55
C SER A 109 -18.68 -54.07 -16.40
N SER A 110 -19.01 -53.23 -17.39
CA SER A 110 -20.11 -53.48 -18.32
C SER A 110 -19.83 -54.69 -19.22
N LYS A 111 -18.61 -54.82 -19.76
CA LYS A 111 -18.20 -55.97 -20.55
C LYS A 111 -18.41 -57.29 -19.80
N ASP A 112 -17.97 -57.37 -18.55
CA ASP A 112 -18.15 -58.58 -17.73
C ASP A 112 -19.64 -58.89 -17.51
N GLN A 113 -20.46 -57.86 -17.26
CA GLN A 113 -21.91 -58.01 -17.15
C GLN A 113 -22.55 -58.53 -18.44
N TYR A 114 -22.17 -57.97 -19.60
CA TYR A 114 -22.69 -58.39 -20.91
C TYR A 114 -22.27 -59.82 -21.25
N LEU A 115 -21.04 -60.22 -20.91
CA LEU A 115 -20.58 -61.60 -21.10
C LEU A 115 -21.38 -62.59 -20.24
N GLN A 116 -21.58 -62.28 -18.96
CA GLN A 116 -22.39 -63.12 -18.06
C GLN A 116 -23.86 -63.17 -18.47
N ALA A 117 -24.44 -62.04 -18.90
CA ALA A 117 -25.81 -61.98 -19.39
C ALA A 117 -25.98 -62.75 -20.70
N GLY A 118 -25.05 -62.60 -21.64
CA GLY A 118 -25.02 -63.36 -22.88
C GLY A 118 -24.91 -64.85 -22.64
N GLN A 119 -24.01 -65.29 -21.74
CA GLN A 119 -23.86 -66.72 -21.41
C GLN A 119 -25.14 -67.30 -20.82
N ARG A 120 -25.80 -66.57 -19.91
CA ARG A 120 -27.09 -66.98 -19.36
C ARG A 120 -28.17 -67.06 -20.44
N ALA A 121 -28.30 -66.03 -21.28
CA ALA A 121 -29.25 -66.02 -22.38
C ALA A 121 -28.99 -67.16 -23.38
N MET A 122 -27.73 -67.48 -23.67
CA MET A 122 -27.35 -68.63 -24.49
C MET A 122 -27.84 -69.93 -23.87
N LEU A 123 -27.54 -70.19 -22.60
CA LEU A 123 -27.94 -71.40 -21.89
C LEU A 123 -29.47 -71.53 -21.82
N ASP A 124 -30.16 -70.44 -21.54
CA ASP A 124 -31.64 -70.41 -21.49
C ASP A 124 -32.24 -70.71 -22.87
N THR A 125 -31.70 -70.09 -23.93
CA THR A 125 -32.19 -70.31 -25.30
C THR A 125 -31.88 -71.74 -25.78
N MET A 126 -30.70 -72.27 -25.46
CA MET A 126 -30.33 -73.65 -25.75
C MET A 126 -31.21 -74.65 -25.00
N GLY A 127 -31.49 -74.40 -23.72
CA GLY A 127 -32.36 -75.23 -22.90
C GLY A 127 -33.79 -75.26 -23.44
N ASN A 128 -34.34 -74.09 -23.76
CA ASN A 128 -35.67 -73.96 -24.37
C ASN A 128 -35.75 -74.65 -25.74
N ALA A 129 -34.75 -74.44 -26.60
CA ALA A 129 -34.70 -75.08 -27.91
C ALA A 129 -34.57 -76.61 -27.81
N SER A 130 -33.75 -77.11 -26.88
CA SER A 130 -33.57 -78.55 -26.66
C SER A 130 -34.83 -79.21 -26.08
N ALA A 131 -35.56 -78.50 -25.20
CA ALA A 131 -36.85 -78.95 -24.69
C ALA A 131 -37.90 -79.08 -25.82
N LEU A 132 -37.92 -78.13 -26.76
CA LEU A 132 -38.80 -78.18 -27.93
C LEU A 132 -38.43 -79.29 -28.92
N THR A 133 -37.16 -79.66 -29.02
CA THR A 133 -36.69 -80.77 -29.89
C THR A 133 -36.67 -82.13 -29.20
N GLY A 134 -37.31 -82.28 -28.03
CA GLY A 134 -37.45 -83.57 -27.35
C GLY A 134 -36.20 -84.06 -26.62
N GLY A 135 -35.32 -83.16 -26.16
CA GLY A 135 -34.16 -83.48 -25.33
C GLY A 135 -32.91 -83.90 -26.09
N TYR A 136 -32.98 -84.09 -27.42
CA TYR A 136 -31.79 -84.22 -28.24
C TYR A 136 -31.16 -82.84 -28.42
N GLY A 137 -29.94 -82.66 -27.88
CA GLY A 137 -29.13 -81.46 -28.05
C GLY A 137 -28.87 -81.22 -29.54
N SER A 138 -29.77 -80.47 -30.15
CA SER A 138 -29.80 -80.28 -31.59
C SER A 138 -28.79 -79.20 -31.99
N SER A 139 -28.17 -79.38 -33.16
CA SER A 139 -27.40 -78.32 -33.83
C SER A 139 -28.18 -77.01 -33.92
N TYR A 140 -29.52 -77.11 -33.99
CA TYR A 140 -30.45 -76.00 -33.89
C TYR A 140 -30.36 -75.25 -32.55
N ALA A 141 -30.43 -75.93 -31.40
CA ALA A 141 -30.30 -75.32 -30.08
C ALA A 141 -28.97 -74.57 -29.91
N SER A 142 -27.86 -75.17 -30.35
CA SER A 142 -26.54 -74.53 -30.35
C SER A 142 -26.49 -73.28 -31.24
N THR A 143 -27.18 -73.29 -32.38
CA THR A 143 -27.21 -72.17 -33.33
C THR A 143 -27.98 -70.99 -32.73
N VAL A 144 -29.19 -71.23 -32.20
CA VAL A 144 -30.02 -70.16 -31.61
C VAL A 144 -29.42 -69.60 -30.32
N GLY A 145 -28.78 -70.44 -29.50
CA GLY A 145 -28.02 -69.99 -28.33
C GLY A 145 -26.86 -69.07 -28.69
N SER A 146 -26.07 -69.46 -29.71
CA SER A 146 -24.96 -68.64 -30.21
C SER A 146 -25.46 -67.28 -30.74
N GLN A 147 -26.63 -67.26 -31.37
CA GLN A 147 -27.24 -66.03 -31.88
C GLN A 147 -27.71 -65.10 -30.75
N ALA A 148 -28.27 -65.66 -29.67
CA ALA A 148 -28.61 -64.89 -28.46
C ALA A 148 -27.36 -64.28 -27.80
N TYR A 149 -26.28 -65.05 -27.69
CA TYR A 149 -24.98 -64.56 -27.17
C TYR A 149 -24.42 -63.41 -28.01
N GLN A 150 -24.42 -63.57 -29.34
CA GLN A 150 -23.93 -62.54 -30.26
C GLN A 150 -24.74 -61.25 -30.20
N ASN A 151 -26.05 -61.32 -29.96
CA ASN A 151 -26.89 -60.13 -29.78
C ASN A 151 -26.46 -59.31 -28.55
N TYR A 152 -26.20 -59.96 -27.41
CA TYR A 152 -25.70 -59.29 -26.20
C TYR A 152 -24.32 -58.64 -26.42
N LEU A 153 -23.44 -59.27 -27.19
CA LEU A 153 -22.16 -58.67 -27.57
C LEU A 153 -22.32 -57.45 -28.48
N GLY A 154 -23.29 -57.46 -29.38
CA GLY A 154 -23.63 -56.29 -30.22
C GLY A 154 -24.13 -55.10 -29.40
N GLN A 155 -24.94 -55.36 -28.36
CA GLN A 155 -25.42 -54.30 -27.47
C GLN A 155 -24.29 -53.63 -26.67
N MET A 156 -23.25 -54.39 -26.30
CA MET A 156 -22.06 -53.85 -25.63
C MET A 156 -21.28 -52.88 -26.53
N GLN A 157 -21.23 -53.11 -27.84
CA GLN A 157 -20.52 -52.22 -28.77
C GLN A 157 -21.14 -50.82 -28.84
N ASN A 158 -22.43 -50.69 -28.54
CA ASN A 158 -23.12 -49.39 -28.49
C ASN A 158 -22.77 -48.56 -27.25
N LEU A 159 -22.10 -49.14 -26.24
CA LEU A 159 -21.68 -48.41 -25.04
C LEU A 159 -20.44 -47.54 -25.29
N LEU A 160 -19.57 -47.96 -26.22
CA LEU A 160 -18.28 -47.30 -26.49
C LEU A 160 -18.44 -45.81 -26.87
N PRO A 161 -19.33 -45.43 -27.82
CA PRO A 161 -19.55 -44.02 -28.14
C PRO A 161 -19.98 -43.20 -26.92
N SER A 162 -20.89 -43.72 -26.09
CA SER A 162 -21.38 -43.01 -24.91
C SER A 162 -20.30 -42.78 -23.86
N LEU A 163 -19.41 -43.76 -23.65
CA LEU A 163 -18.29 -43.60 -22.72
C LEU A 163 -17.25 -42.61 -23.25
N TYR A 164 -16.96 -42.65 -24.55
CA TYR A 164 -16.11 -41.67 -25.22
C TYR A 164 -16.68 -40.25 -25.05
N ASP A 165 -17.97 -40.04 -25.35
CA ASP A 165 -18.63 -38.74 -25.25
C ASP A 165 -18.59 -38.20 -23.81
N ARG A 166 -18.80 -39.08 -22.82
CA ARG A 166 -18.70 -38.71 -21.40
C ARG A 166 -17.28 -38.33 -21.00
N ALA A 167 -16.28 -39.10 -21.43
CA ALA A 167 -14.88 -38.80 -21.16
C ALA A 167 -14.47 -37.47 -21.81
N TYR A 168 -14.89 -37.24 -23.06
CA TYR A 168 -14.67 -36.00 -23.79
C TYR A 168 -15.36 -34.81 -23.10
N THR A 169 -16.60 -34.98 -22.65
CA THR A 169 -17.34 -33.95 -21.88
C THR A 169 -16.57 -33.59 -20.62
N ARG A 170 -16.15 -34.57 -19.81
CA ARG A 170 -15.33 -34.31 -18.60
C ARG A 170 -14.03 -33.60 -18.92
N TYR A 171 -13.36 -33.99 -19.99
CA TYR A 171 -12.16 -33.32 -20.46
C TYR A 171 -12.47 -31.86 -20.81
N THR A 172 -13.47 -31.59 -21.65
CA THR A 172 -13.81 -30.21 -22.02
C THR A 172 -14.23 -29.36 -20.82
N ASP A 173 -15.01 -29.91 -19.88
CA ASP A 173 -15.44 -29.23 -18.66
C ASP A 173 -14.26 -28.90 -17.74
N ALA A 174 -13.30 -29.83 -17.57
CA ALA A 174 -12.09 -29.56 -16.82
C ALA A 174 -11.25 -28.44 -17.44
N GLY A 175 -11.18 -28.37 -18.78
CA GLY A 175 -10.54 -27.28 -19.50
C GLY A 175 -11.24 -25.93 -19.27
N LYS A 176 -12.57 -25.90 -19.31
CA LYS A 176 -13.37 -24.70 -19.01
C LYS A 176 -13.15 -24.24 -17.57
N ALA A 177 -13.24 -25.14 -16.60
CA ALA A 177 -13.06 -24.83 -15.19
C ALA A 177 -11.66 -24.24 -14.90
N LEU A 178 -10.63 -24.75 -15.60
CA LEU A 178 -9.28 -24.23 -15.47
C LEU A 178 -9.16 -22.79 -16.03
N SER A 179 -9.73 -22.55 -17.21
CA SER A 179 -9.79 -21.21 -17.82
C SER A 179 -10.59 -20.22 -16.98
N GLU A 180 -11.71 -20.66 -16.38
CA GLU A 180 -12.52 -19.84 -15.46
C GLU A 180 -11.74 -19.47 -14.19
N LYS A 181 -10.98 -20.43 -13.65
CA LYS A 181 -10.10 -20.18 -12.49
C LYS A 181 -9.00 -19.18 -12.86
N LEU A 182 -8.34 -19.35 -14.01
CA LEU A 182 -7.34 -18.39 -14.51
C LEU A 182 -7.94 -16.99 -14.65
N SER A 183 -9.12 -16.86 -15.28
CA SER A 183 -9.80 -15.57 -15.41
C SER A 183 -10.14 -14.95 -14.06
N THR A 184 -10.56 -15.76 -13.09
CA THR A 184 -10.86 -15.29 -11.73
C THR A 184 -9.61 -14.75 -11.04
N VAL A 185 -8.51 -15.49 -11.09
CA VAL A 185 -7.24 -15.07 -10.48
C VAL A 185 -6.70 -13.81 -11.17
N GLN A 186 -6.78 -13.71 -12.50
CA GLN A 186 -6.42 -12.50 -13.23
C GLN A 186 -7.26 -11.28 -12.80
N LYS A 187 -8.56 -11.45 -12.55
CA LYS A 187 -9.40 -10.35 -12.02
C LYS A 187 -8.98 -9.93 -10.62
N LEU A 188 -8.65 -10.89 -9.76
CA LEU A 188 -8.16 -10.61 -8.41
C LEU A 188 -6.81 -9.89 -8.44
N GLU A 189 -5.89 -10.32 -9.30
CA GLU A 189 -4.61 -9.65 -9.54
C GLU A 189 -4.79 -8.21 -10.01
N ASN A 190 -5.65 -7.99 -11.01
CA ASN A 190 -5.93 -6.63 -11.49
C ASN A 190 -6.53 -5.74 -10.39
N ALA A 191 -7.42 -6.29 -9.57
CA ALA A 191 -8.01 -5.56 -8.45
C ALA A 191 -6.99 -5.26 -7.35
N ASP A 192 -6.07 -6.18 -7.08
CA ASP A 192 -4.99 -6.02 -6.11
C ASP A 192 -3.99 -4.96 -6.58
N TYR A 193 -3.57 -5.02 -7.85
CA TYR A 193 -2.74 -4.00 -8.47
C TYR A 193 -3.40 -2.61 -8.49
N ALA A 194 -4.71 -2.54 -8.76
CA ALA A 194 -5.45 -1.28 -8.67
C ALA A 194 -5.41 -0.69 -7.25
N ARG A 195 -5.63 -1.51 -6.22
CA ARG A 195 -5.52 -1.07 -4.81
C ARG A 195 -4.10 -0.60 -4.47
N TYR A 196 -3.08 -1.30 -4.97
CA TYR A 196 -1.70 -0.85 -4.82
C TYR A 196 -1.48 0.53 -5.47
N ARG A 197 -2.02 0.75 -6.68
CA ARG A 197 -1.93 2.05 -7.37
C ARG A 197 -2.62 3.15 -6.57
N ASP A 198 -3.78 2.87 -5.97
CA ASP A 198 -4.49 3.82 -5.10
C ASP A 198 -3.64 4.13 -3.85
N GLN A 199 -3.07 3.12 -3.19
CA GLN A 199 -2.19 3.32 -2.04
C GLN A 199 -0.94 4.14 -2.38
N VAL A 200 -0.36 3.95 -3.57
CA VAL A 200 0.75 4.76 -4.06
C VAL A 200 0.32 6.21 -4.29
N ALA A 201 -0.88 6.43 -4.84
CA ALA A 201 -1.42 7.77 -5.03
C ALA A 201 -1.63 8.47 -3.68
N ASP A 202 -2.32 7.82 -2.73
CA ASP A 202 -2.53 8.31 -1.37
C ASP A 202 -1.20 8.66 -0.70
N TYR A 203 -0.19 7.79 -0.85
CA TYR A 203 1.15 8.03 -0.33
C TYR A 203 1.80 9.32 -0.87
N TYR A 204 1.69 9.57 -2.18
CA TYR A 204 2.22 10.80 -2.78
C TYR A 204 1.40 12.04 -2.40
N ASP A 205 0.09 11.91 -2.25
CA ASP A 205 -0.78 12.98 -1.78
C ASP A 205 -0.42 13.39 -0.34
N ASP A 206 -0.22 12.43 0.55
CA ASP A 206 0.26 12.67 1.91
C ASP A 206 1.64 13.32 1.91
N LEU A 207 2.59 12.79 1.14
CA LEU A 207 3.94 13.35 1.04
C LEU A 207 3.90 14.81 0.56
N ASN A 208 3.08 15.12 -0.44
CA ASN A 208 2.89 16.47 -0.95
C ASN A 208 2.21 17.39 0.08
N PHE A 209 1.22 16.89 0.81
CA PHE A 209 0.55 17.63 1.89
C PHE A 209 1.56 18.02 2.98
N TYR A 210 2.34 17.07 3.49
CA TYR A 210 3.35 17.34 4.51
C TYR A 210 4.50 18.21 4.02
N TYR A 211 4.88 18.09 2.75
CA TYR A 211 5.84 18.98 2.13
C TYR A 211 5.36 20.44 2.12
N LYS A 212 4.08 20.67 1.78
CA LYS A 212 3.47 22.00 1.85
C LYS A 212 3.44 22.52 3.29
N GLN A 213 3.03 21.69 4.25
CA GLN A 213 3.03 22.07 5.68
C GLN A 213 4.43 22.46 6.18
N TYR A 214 5.46 21.69 5.82
CA TYR A 214 6.85 22.00 6.12
C TYR A 214 7.27 23.35 5.52
N LYS A 215 6.94 23.59 4.25
CA LYS A 215 7.27 24.84 3.56
C LYS A 215 6.58 26.03 4.22
N ASP A 216 5.27 25.95 4.45
CA ASP A 216 4.48 27.00 5.07
C ASP A 216 4.97 27.33 6.50
N LEU A 217 5.35 26.30 7.26
CA LEU A 217 5.93 26.47 8.59
C LEU A 217 7.31 27.13 8.52
N SER A 218 8.19 26.65 7.64
CA SER A 218 9.52 27.24 7.43
C SER A 218 9.43 28.70 7.02
N ASP A 219 8.54 29.03 6.08
CA ASP A 219 8.33 30.40 5.60
C ASP A 219 7.82 31.28 6.75
N ARG A 220 6.84 30.80 7.52
CA ARG A 220 6.29 31.54 8.68
C ARG A 220 7.33 31.80 9.76
N GLU A 221 8.08 30.79 10.17
CA GLU A 221 9.11 30.91 11.20
C GLU A 221 10.23 31.86 10.75
N TYR A 222 10.60 31.78 9.48
CA TYR A 222 11.60 32.68 8.92
C TYR A 222 11.11 34.13 8.86
N GLN A 223 9.86 34.38 8.46
CA GLN A 223 9.27 35.73 8.50
C GLN A 223 9.20 36.28 9.92
N GLN A 224 8.78 35.47 10.90
CA GLN A 224 8.79 35.88 12.31
C GLN A 224 10.20 36.26 12.79
N TYR A 225 11.23 35.55 12.34
CA TYR A 225 12.62 35.91 12.63
C TYR A 225 13.01 37.27 12.03
N LEU A 226 12.63 37.53 10.77
CA LEU A 226 12.86 38.82 10.11
C LEU A 226 12.12 39.96 10.82
N ASP A 227 10.86 39.75 11.19
CA ASP A 227 10.04 40.72 11.94
C ASP A 227 10.68 41.06 13.29
N ASN A 228 11.20 40.05 14.01
CA ASN A 228 11.91 40.26 15.25
C ASN A 228 13.20 41.08 15.07
N ILE A 229 13.90 40.91 13.95
CA ILE A 229 15.06 41.74 13.60
C ILE A 229 14.63 43.18 13.31
N ASP A 230 13.59 43.38 12.52
CA ASP A 230 13.07 44.71 12.19
C ASP A 230 12.62 45.47 13.47
N LEU A 231 11.90 44.80 14.35
CA LEU A 231 11.52 45.35 15.66
C LEU A 231 12.75 45.71 16.51
N TRP A 232 13.80 44.88 16.50
CA TRP A 232 15.05 45.20 17.20
C TRP A 232 15.73 46.43 16.60
N ILE A 233 15.82 46.56 15.27
CA ILE A 233 16.39 47.73 14.58
C ILE A 233 15.60 48.99 14.94
N LYS A 234 14.26 48.94 14.84
CA LYS A 234 13.38 50.07 15.17
C LYS A 234 13.55 50.52 16.62
N ASN A 235 13.57 49.58 17.56
CA ASN A 235 13.77 49.89 18.98
C ASN A 235 15.16 50.50 19.23
N ARG A 236 16.21 49.91 18.68
CA ARG A 236 17.58 50.44 18.78
C ARG A 236 17.66 51.86 18.26
N ASP A 237 17.13 52.12 17.07
CA ASP A 237 17.16 53.45 16.43
C ASP A 237 16.33 54.47 17.21
N TYR A 238 15.20 54.06 17.78
CA TYR A 238 14.39 54.90 18.67
C TYR A 238 15.18 55.34 19.91
N TYR A 239 15.81 54.39 20.63
CA TYR A 239 16.59 54.71 21.83
C TYR A 239 17.83 55.56 21.49
N TYR A 240 18.51 55.27 20.38
CA TYR A 240 19.64 56.07 19.91
C TYR A 240 19.24 57.53 19.63
N LYS A 241 18.12 57.76 18.92
CA LYS A 241 17.59 59.11 18.67
C LYS A 241 17.17 59.81 19.95
N LYS A 242 16.53 59.10 20.88
CA LYS A 242 16.11 59.63 22.18
C LYS A 242 17.32 60.12 22.98
N GLU A 243 18.39 59.33 23.03
CA GLU A 243 19.63 59.69 23.71
C GLU A 243 20.31 60.90 23.05
N GLN A 244 20.43 60.90 21.72
CA GLN A 244 21.01 62.03 20.98
C GLN A 244 20.24 63.34 21.23
N ASN A 245 18.90 63.28 21.24
CA ASN A 245 18.05 64.42 21.56
C ASN A 245 18.23 64.90 23.01
N ALA A 246 18.36 63.97 23.97
CA ALA A 246 18.61 64.31 25.36
C ALA A 246 19.99 64.98 25.54
N GLN A 247 21.02 64.49 24.86
CA GLN A 247 22.35 65.10 24.85
C GLN A 247 22.32 66.51 24.23
N LYS A 248 21.63 66.68 23.08
CA LYS A 248 21.47 67.98 22.43
C LYS A 248 20.74 68.99 23.33
N LEU A 249 19.68 68.54 24.02
CA LEU A 249 18.94 69.36 24.98
C LEU A 249 19.80 69.73 26.19
N ALA A 250 20.57 68.78 26.73
CA ALA A 250 21.49 69.03 27.85
C ALA A 250 22.58 70.04 27.46
N TYR A 251 23.16 69.89 26.27
CA TYR A 251 24.14 70.84 25.72
C TYR A 251 23.54 72.25 25.58
N GLN A 252 22.32 72.35 25.01
CA GLN A 252 21.65 73.64 24.86
C GLN A 252 21.36 74.29 26.22
N LYS A 253 20.83 73.53 27.19
CA LYS A 253 20.60 74.01 28.56
C LYS A 253 21.90 74.50 29.23
N ALA A 254 23.01 73.79 29.05
CA ALA A 254 24.30 74.18 29.59
C ALA A 254 24.81 75.50 28.95
N LYS A 255 24.63 75.66 27.64
CA LYS A 255 24.97 76.88 26.91
C LYS A 255 24.12 78.07 27.38
N ASP A 256 22.81 77.88 27.51
CA ASP A 256 21.89 78.93 27.96
C ASP A 256 22.19 79.35 29.40
N LYS A 257 22.49 78.39 30.28
CA LYS A 257 22.96 78.66 31.65
C LYS A 257 24.25 79.49 31.66
N LYS A 258 25.26 79.11 30.88
CA LYS A 258 26.52 79.86 30.78
C LYS A 258 26.29 81.31 30.31
N ASN A 259 25.41 81.51 29.33
CA ASN A 259 25.06 82.84 28.83
C ASN A 259 24.33 83.69 29.89
N TYR A 260 23.39 83.06 30.62
CA TYR A 260 22.69 83.71 31.73
C TYR A 260 23.66 84.13 32.84
N ASP A 261 24.54 83.22 33.28
CA ASP A 261 25.54 83.49 34.32
C ASP A 261 26.50 84.59 33.90
N TYR A 262 26.95 84.60 32.64
CA TYR A 262 27.79 85.67 32.08
C TYR A 262 27.09 87.03 32.11
N LYS A 263 25.83 87.09 31.69
CA LYS A 263 25.06 88.35 31.70
C LYS A 263 24.87 88.87 33.12
N LYS A 264 24.53 87.99 34.06
CA LYS A 264 24.39 88.33 35.49
C LYS A 264 25.70 88.92 36.06
N GLN A 265 26.84 88.26 35.81
CA GLN A 265 28.14 88.76 36.28
C GLN A 265 28.50 90.12 35.68
N LYS A 266 28.18 90.34 34.39
CA LYS A 266 28.39 91.63 33.74
C LYS A 266 27.54 92.72 34.40
N ASP A 267 26.25 92.47 34.60
CA ASP A 267 25.33 93.42 35.21
C ASP A 267 25.74 93.75 36.66
N GLU A 268 26.18 92.74 37.43
CA GLU A 268 26.73 92.92 38.79
C GLU A 268 28.00 93.78 38.78
N ARG A 269 28.95 93.51 37.88
CA ARG A 269 30.18 94.31 37.74
C ARG A 269 29.86 95.76 37.37
N ASP A 270 28.97 95.97 36.41
CA ASP A 270 28.58 97.30 35.96
C ASP A 270 27.84 98.07 37.06
N TYR A 271 27.05 97.38 37.90
CA TYR A 271 26.43 97.95 39.10
C TYR A 271 27.47 98.37 40.16
N LEU A 272 28.41 97.49 40.50
CA LEU A 272 29.49 97.79 41.46
C LEU A 272 30.36 98.97 40.99
N LEU A 273 30.64 99.06 39.69
CA LEU A 273 31.42 100.15 39.11
C LEU A 273 30.70 101.50 39.25
N ARG A 274 29.37 101.51 39.11
CA ARG A 274 28.55 102.73 39.33
C ARG A 274 28.57 103.15 40.80
N LEU A 275 28.51 102.19 41.72
CA LEU A 275 28.57 102.45 43.16
C LEU A 275 29.92 103.03 43.61
N GLN A 276 31.02 102.62 42.96
CA GLN A 276 32.36 103.17 43.23
C GLN A 276 32.53 104.59 42.70
N LYS A 277 31.84 104.97 41.61
CA LYS A 277 31.87 106.32 41.03
C LYS A 277 30.97 107.33 41.74
N SER A 278 30.10 106.87 42.66
CA SER A 278 29.18 107.71 43.42
C SER A 278 29.63 107.99 44.86
N LYS A 279 30.89 107.68 45.20
CA LYS A 279 31.57 108.05 46.44
C LYS A 279 32.67 109.05 46.10
#